data_AF-A0A6F9Y4F3-F1
#
_entry.id   AF-A0A6F9Y4F3-F1
#
_cell.length_a   1.000
_cell.length_b   1.000
_cell.length_c   1.000
_cell.angle_alpha   90.00
_cell.angle_beta   90.00
_cell.angle_gamma   90.00
#
_symmetry.space_group_name_H-M   'P 1'
#
loop_
_entity.id
_entity.type
_entity.pdbx_description
1 polymer ?
#
loop_
_entity_poly.entity_id
_entity_poly.type
_entity_poly.pdbx_seq_one_letter_code
_entity_poly.pdbx_strand_id
1 'polypeptide(L)'
;MDELKPYNSHFKKLERGVNNKPIIPMETFNNFLYYGNASVMVKTKVDTHVNQVESNADRLAMVTERYFVDELYSHQITLETKVFKNIFQVIPKGLKTNDYLKITINPDSIIMKPHESLRELMEVKLNIDLGIEEPFMFAVNPVYVRDVLMLLSSLKIKSFKLKYTDSNLRPLMFEADDIQVVVAPVRLPNM
;
A
#
# COMPACT_ATOMS: atom_id res chain seq x y z
N MET A 1 3.14 -39.49 -3.13
CA MET A 1 2.88 -38.22 -3.83
C MET A 1 1.98 -37.43 -2.89
N ASP A 2 2.56 -36.53 -2.11
CA ASP A 2 1.80 -35.78 -1.11
C ASP A 2 1.06 -34.64 -1.78
N GLU A 3 -0.26 -34.67 -1.62
CA GLU A 3 -1.17 -33.61 -2.03
C GLU A 3 -0.80 -32.31 -1.32
N LEU A 4 -0.35 -31.32 -2.10
CA LEU A 4 -0.15 -29.95 -1.67
C LEU A 4 -1.49 -29.38 -1.17
N LYS A 5 -1.70 -29.39 0.15
CA LYS A 5 -2.79 -28.65 0.80
C LYS A 5 -2.77 -27.18 0.32
N PRO A 6 -3.93 -26.55 0.05
CA PRO A 6 -3.98 -25.17 -0.41
C PRO A 6 -3.37 -24.25 0.66
N TYR A 7 -2.44 -23.39 0.24
CA TYR A 7 -1.77 -22.44 1.10
C TYR A 7 -2.77 -21.40 1.62
N ASN A 8 -3.19 -21.52 2.88
CA ASN A 8 -4.10 -20.57 3.54
C ASN A 8 -3.44 -19.24 3.92
N SER A 9 -2.12 -19.09 3.80
CA SER A 9 -1.40 -17.84 4.11
C SER A 9 -0.88 -17.16 2.84
N HIS A 10 -1.13 -15.86 2.70
CA HIS A 10 -0.62 -15.06 1.58
C HIS A 10 0.89 -14.86 1.66
N PHE A 11 1.46 -14.89 2.86
CA PHE A 11 2.91 -14.87 3.06
C PHE A 11 3.64 -16.01 2.34
N LYS A 12 3.15 -17.26 2.44
CA LYS A 12 3.77 -18.40 1.72
C LYS A 12 3.70 -18.26 0.19
N LYS A 13 2.74 -17.48 -0.33
CA LYS A 13 2.68 -17.13 -1.76
C LYS A 13 3.72 -16.06 -2.11
N LEU A 14 4.04 -15.15 -1.19
CA LEU A 14 5.11 -14.16 -1.37
C LEU A 14 6.49 -14.84 -1.44
N GLU A 15 6.80 -15.71 -0.48
CA GLU A 15 8.09 -16.41 -0.42
C GLU A 15 8.40 -17.24 -1.69
N ARG A 16 7.37 -17.86 -2.29
CA ARG A 16 7.52 -18.75 -3.45
C ARG A 16 7.34 -18.07 -4.80
N GLY A 17 6.84 -16.84 -4.79
CA GLY A 17 6.39 -16.16 -5.98
C GLY A 17 5.02 -16.62 -6.49
N VAL A 18 4.44 -15.85 -7.43
CA VAL A 18 3.19 -16.20 -8.11
C VAL A 18 3.56 -16.95 -9.40
N ASN A 19 3.00 -18.13 -9.61
CA ASN A 19 3.28 -19.00 -10.77
C ASN A 19 4.76 -19.39 -10.94
N ASN A 20 5.48 -19.66 -9.84
CA ASN A 20 6.91 -19.99 -9.82
C ASN A 20 7.82 -18.93 -10.46
N LYS A 21 7.33 -17.70 -10.60
CA LYS A 21 8.16 -16.54 -10.93
C LYS A 21 8.29 -15.69 -9.67
N PRO A 22 9.51 -15.23 -9.31
CA PRO A 22 9.68 -14.27 -8.24
C PRO A 22 8.75 -13.09 -8.50
N ILE A 23 7.93 -12.72 -7.50
CA ILE A 23 6.97 -11.63 -7.69
C ILE A 23 7.71 -10.31 -7.92
N ILE A 24 8.91 -10.12 -7.34
CA ILE A 24 9.84 -8.97 -7.48
C ILE A 24 11.09 -9.22 -6.59
N PRO A 25 12.26 -8.56 -6.78
CA PRO A 25 13.40 -8.63 -5.85
C PRO A 25 12.97 -8.19 -4.44
N MET A 26 13.00 -9.13 -3.49
CA MET A 26 12.68 -8.90 -2.08
C MET A 26 13.98 -8.77 -1.31
N GLU A 27 14.27 -7.56 -0.84
CA GLU A 27 15.24 -7.37 0.23
C GLU A 27 14.50 -7.62 1.56
N THR A 28 15.18 -8.22 2.53
CA THR A 28 14.58 -8.55 3.83
C THR A 28 15.43 -7.95 4.95
N PHE A 29 14.77 -7.25 5.87
CA PHE A 29 15.43 -6.65 7.04
C PHE A 29 14.44 -6.67 8.23
N ASN A 30 14.87 -7.16 9.39
CA ASN A 30 14.06 -7.21 10.63
C ASN A 30 12.62 -7.73 10.45
N ASN A 31 12.44 -8.91 9.83
CA ASN A 31 11.12 -9.53 9.56
C ASN A 31 10.21 -8.76 8.58
N PHE A 32 10.74 -7.74 7.90
CA PHE A 32 10.02 -6.99 6.87
C PHE A 32 10.46 -7.38 5.46
N LEU A 33 9.49 -7.35 4.52
CA LEU A 33 9.75 -7.44 3.08
C LEU A 33 9.65 -6.05 2.46
N TYR A 34 10.58 -5.72 1.56
CA TYR A 34 10.54 -4.49 0.76
C TYR A 34 10.09 -4.81 -0.67
N TYR A 35 9.15 -4.04 -1.20
CA TYR A 35 8.55 -4.26 -2.52
C TYR A 35 8.73 -3.05 -3.45
N GLY A 36 9.44 -3.26 -4.57
CA GLY A 36 9.61 -2.25 -5.62
C GLY A 36 10.70 -1.20 -5.33
N ASN A 37 10.68 -0.09 -6.08
CA ASN A 37 11.68 0.99 -5.99
C ASN A 37 11.38 2.03 -4.88
N ALA A 38 10.47 1.72 -3.96
CA ALA A 38 9.99 2.66 -2.97
C ALA A 38 9.75 1.99 -1.62
N SER A 39 9.69 2.81 -0.57
CA SER A 39 9.58 2.48 0.86
C SER A 39 8.28 1.77 1.27
N VAL A 40 7.91 0.71 0.54
CA VAL A 40 6.79 -0.18 0.83
C VAL A 40 7.31 -1.25 1.78
N MET A 41 7.03 -1.07 3.07
CA MET A 41 7.36 -2.05 4.09
C MET A 41 6.17 -2.99 4.27
N VAL A 42 6.41 -4.30 4.17
CA VAL A 42 5.39 -5.32 4.38
C VAL A 42 5.68 -6.04 5.70
N LYS A 43 4.79 -5.90 6.67
CA LYS A 43 4.78 -6.71 7.90
C LYS A 43 3.84 -7.89 7.72
N THR A 44 4.28 -9.08 8.09
CA THR A 44 3.42 -10.25 8.15
C THR A 44 3.02 -10.53 9.60
N LYS A 45 1.78 -10.98 9.82
CA LYS A 45 1.29 -11.39 11.15
C LYS A 45 1.76 -12.81 11.53
N VAL A 46 2.71 -13.38 10.79
CA VAL A 46 3.22 -14.74 10.95
C VAL A 46 4.65 -14.63 11.48
N ASP A 47 4.92 -15.17 12.66
CA ASP A 47 6.28 -15.27 13.21
C ASP A 47 7.14 -16.15 12.30
N THR A 48 8.11 -15.55 11.60
CA THR A 48 9.10 -16.32 10.84
C THR A 48 10.49 -15.72 10.94
N HIS A 49 11.48 -16.58 11.23
CA HIS A 49 12.89 -16.29 11.04
C HIS A 49 13.20 -16.35 9.55
N VAL A 50 13.37 -15.19 8.92
CA VAL A 50 13.76 -15.07 7.51
C VAL A 50 15.28 -14.92 7.43
N ASN A 51 15.91 -15.67 6.51
CA ASN A 51 17.33 -15.54 6.24
C ASN A 51 17.62 -14.13 5.70
N GLN A 52 18.34 -13.34 6.49
CA GLN A 52 18.78 -11.99 6.12
C GLN A 52 19.62 -12.08 4.85
N VAL A 53 19.22 -11.36 3.81
CA VAL A 53 20.07 -11.09 2.66
C VAL A 53 20.60 -9.68 2.89
N GLU A 54 21.92 -9.54 3.08
CA GLU A 54 22.55 -8.23 3.18
C GLU A 54 22.21 -7.40 1.93
N SER A 55 21.38 -6.39 2.13
CA SER A 55 21.08 -5.39 1.12
C SER A 55 21.65 -4.05 1.54
N ASN A 56 21.78 -3.11 0.60
CA ASN A 56 22.37 -1.79 0.79
C ASN A 56 21.58 -0.97 1.84
N ALA A 57 21.88 -1.24 3.10
CA ALA A 57 21.21 -0.74 4.30
C ALA A 57 21.15 0.79 4.38
N ASP A 58 22.05 1.48 3.68
CA ASP A 58 22.13 2.95 3.66
C ASP A 58 21.00 3.63 2.85
N ARG A 59 20.25 2.88 2.03
CA ARG A 59 19.09 3.40 1.26
C ARG A 59 17.72 3.06 1.86
N LEU A 60 17.62 2.04 2.72
CA LEU A 60 16.37 1.56 3.32
C LEU A 60 15.96 2.34 4.58
N ALA A 61 16.13 3.67 4.54
CA ALA A 61 15.96 4.54 5.68
C ALA A 61 14.49 4.57 6.22
N MET A 62 14.38 4.38 7.55
CA MET A 62 13.45 5.06 8.47
C MET A 62 12.02 4.56 8.72
N VAL A 63 11.61 3.36 8.29
CA VAL A 63 10.33 2.80 8.75
C VAL A 63 10.59 1.78 9.87
N THR A 64 10.01 2.01 11.05
CA THR A 64 10.15 1.13 12.23
C THR A 64 8.85 0.38 12.50
N GLU A 65 8.91 -0.72 13.28
CA GLU A 65 7.73 -1.46 13.77
C GLU A 65 6.65 -0.57 14.40
N ARG A 66 7.02 0.61 14.90
CA ARG A 66 6.11 1.59 15.50
C ARG A 66 5.01 2.03 14.55
N TYR A 67 5.22 2.02 13.23
CA TYR A 67 4.17 2.38 12.27
C TYR A 67 3.16 1.25 12.02
N PHE A 68 3.40 0.05 12.56
CA PHE A 68 2.51 -1.11 12.42
C PHE A 68 1.67 -1.40 13.68
N VAL A 69 1.56 -0.42 14.57
CA VAL A 69 0.74 -0.47 15.78
C VAL A 69 -0.67 -0.03 15.41
N ASP A 70 -1.64 -0.95 15.47
CA ASP A 70 -3.02 -0.71 15.02
C ASP A 70 -3.68 0.45 15.78
N GLU A 71 -3.35 0.62 17.05
CA GLU A 71 -3.87 1.67 17.94
C GLU A 71 -3.48 3.09 17.51
N LEU A 72 -2.52 3.25 16.60
CA LEU A 72 -2.16 4.56 16.04
C LEU A 72 -3.19 5.08 15.03
N TYR A 73 -4.05 4.20 14.50
CA TYR A 73 -4.97 4.52 13.43
C TYR A 73 -6.38 4.68 13.98
N SER A 74 -6.89 5.92 13.99
CA SER A 74 -8.21 6.25 14.49
C SER A 74 -9.34 5.87 13.51
N HIS A 75 -9.03 5.70 12.22
CA HIS A 75 -10.02 5.46 11.17
C HIS A 75 -9.65 4.28 10.29
N GLN A 76 -10.68 3.59 9.78
CA GLN A 76 -10.51 2.54 8.78
C GLN A 76 -11.68 2.51 7.79
N ILE A 77 -11.38 2.23 6.52
CA ILE A 77 -12.39 1.94 5.49
C ILE A 77 -12.00 0.66 4.74
N THR A 78 -12.98 -0.08 4.24
CA THR A 78 -12.74 -1.29 3.44
C THR A 78 -12.96 -0.99 1.97
N LEU A 79 -11.99 -1.34 1.13
CA LEU A 79 -11.97 -1.02 -0.29
C LEU A 79 -11.74 -2.27 -1.14
N GLU A 80 -12.32 -2.30 -2.34
CA GLU A 80 -12.09 -3.37 -3.31
C GLU A 80 -10.78 -3.18 -4.06
N THR A 81 -9.91 -4.20 -3.99
CA THR A 81 -8.59 -4.18 -4.64
C THR A 81 -8.71 -3.96 -6.14
N LYS A 82 -9.68 -4.61 -6.81
CA LYS A 82 -9.83 -4.54 -8.27
C LYS A 82 -10.22 -3.14 -8.74
N VAL A 83 -11.17 -2.50 -8.05
CA VAL A 83 -11.65 -1.15 -8.37
C VAL A 83 -10.51 -0.16 -8.26
N PHE A 84 -9.82 -0.17 -7.11
CA PHE A 84 -8.69 0.73 -6.87
C PHE A 84 -7.53 0.46 -7.82
N LYS A 85 -7.18 -0.79 -8.06
CA LYS A 85 -6.12 -1.14 -9.01
C LYS A 85 -6.39 -0.56 -10.40
N ASN A 86 -7.61 -0.67 -10.91
CA ASN A 86 -7.95 -0.16 -12.23
C ASN A 86 -7.77 1.37 -12.32
N ILE A 87 -8.09 2.10 -11.25
CA ILE A 87 -7.86 3.56 -11.17
C ILE A 87 -6.35 3.87 -11.21
N PHE A 88 -5.53 3.10 -10.49
CA PHE A 88 -4.08 3.34 -10.43
C PHE A 88 -3.30 2.74 -11.61
N GLN A 89 -3.93 1.95 -12.47
CA GLN A 89 -3.30 1.34 -13.65
C GLN A 89 -3.04 2.35 -14.78
N VAL A 90 -3.84 3.40 -14.88
CA VAL A 90 -3.67 4.44 -15.91
C VAL A 90 -2.59 5.46 -15.56
N ILE A 91 -1.98 5.33 -14.38
CA ILE A 91 -0.93 6.22 -13.90
C ILE A 91 0.39 5.91 -14.64
N PRO A 92 1.04 6.91 -15.28
CA PRO A 92 2.26 6.71 -16.05
C PRO A 92 3.36 6.04 -15.24
N LYS A 93 4.19 5.24 -15.91
CA LYS A 93 5.45 4.77 -15.36
C LYS A 93 6.47 5.91 -15.44
N GLY A 94 7.31 6.08 -14.41
CA GLY A 94 8.38 7.09 -14.42
C GLY A 94 8.03 8.44 -13.76
N LEU A 95 7.07 8.45 -12.84
CA LEU A 95 6.76 9.64 -12.05
C LEU A 95 7.92 10.04 -11.13
N LYS A 96 8.08 11.34 -10.91
CA LYS A 96 9.06 11.92 -9.99
C LYS A 96 8.60 11.73 -8.54
N THR A 97 9.53 11.83 -7.61
CA THR A 97 9.23 11.75 -6.16
C THR A 97 8.24 12.81 -5.69
N ASN A 98 8.24 13.99 -6.34
CA ASN A 98 7.37 15.12 -6.00
C ASN A 98 6.00 15.04 -6.70
N ASP A 99 5.77 14.04 -7.55
CA ASP A 99 4.46 13.80 -8.14
C ASP A 99 3.56 13.11 -7.11
N TYR A 100 2.36 13.65 -6.91
CA TYR A 100 1.41 13.10 -5.95
C TYR A 100 -0.03 13.10 -6.49
N LEU A 101 -0.83 12.19 -5.93
CA LEU A 101 -2.29 12.27 -5.97
C LEU A 101 -2.76 12.81 -4.63
N LYS A 102 -3.60 13.85 -4.69
CA LYS A 102 -4.42 14.27 -3.56
C LYS A 102 -5.66 13.38 -3.54
N ILE A 103 -5.87 12.67 -2.45
CA ILE A 103 -7.02 11.80 -2.25
C ILE A 103 -7.88 12.42 -1.15
N THR A 104 -9.15 12.67 -1.48
CA THR A 104 -10.18 13.08 -0.54
C THR A 104 -11.16 11.93 -0.36
N ILE A 105 -11.31 11.47 0.88
CA ILE A 105 -12.28 10.47 1.31
C ILE A 105 -13.45 11.24 1.92
N ASN A 106 -14.61 11.16 1.29
CA ASN A 106 -15.88 11.71 1.79
C ASN A 106 -16.79 10.55 2.25
N PRO A 107 -17.87 10.83 3.01
CA PRO A 107 -18.85 9.81 3.39
C PRO A 107 -19.38 8.96 2.22
N ASP A 108 -19.61 9.58 1.07
CA ASP A 108 -20.28 9.01 -0.10
C ASP A 108 -19.38 8.84 -1.34
N SER A 109 -18.10 9.23 -1.23
CA SER A 109 -17.23 9.29 -2.40
C SER A 109 -15.75 9.35 -2.07
N ILE A 110 -14.93 8.92 -3.04
CA ILE A 110 -13.48 9.11 -3.04
C ILE A 110 -13.12 9.92 -4.27
N ILE A 111 -12.44 11.04 -4.06
CA ILE A 111 -11.98 11.95 -5.12
C ILE A 111 -10.46 11.87 -5.17
N MET A 112 -9.91 11.56 -6.34
CA MET A 112 -8.47 11.50 -6.58
C MET A 112 -8.09 12.56 -7.60
N LYS A 113 -7.35 13.57 -7.14
CA LYS A 113 -6.91 14.69 -7.95
C LYS A 113 -5.39 14.64 -8.18
N PRO A 114 -4.92 14.57 -9.43
CA PRO A 114 -3.50 14.66 -9.74
C PRO A 114 -2.93 16.04 -9.39
N HIS A 115 -1.68 16.06 -8.93
CA HIS A 115 -0.88 17.28 -8.87
C HIS A 115 -0.74 17.93 -10.26
N GLU A 116 -0.43 19.22 -10.33
CA GLU A 116 -0.29 19.95 -11.60
C GLU A 116 0.77 19.34 -12.54
N SER A 117 1.82 18.74 -11.98
CA SER A 117 2.82 17.99 -12.77
C SER A 117 2.26 16.75 -13.47
N LEU A 118 1.08 16.28 -13.03
CA LEU A 118 0.32 15.17 -13.56
C LEU A 118 -0.99 15.63 -14.24
N ARG A 119 -1.10 16.90 -14.63
CA ARG A 119 -2.33 17.53 -15.18
C ARG A 119 -2.96 16.82 -16.39
N GLU A 120 -2.21 15.98 -17.08
CA GLU A 120 -2.73 15.16 -18.19
C GLU A 120 -3.63 14.01 -17.69
N LEU A 121 -3.53 13.66 -16.41
CA LEU A 121 -4.44 12.73 -15.76
C LEU A 121 -5.73 13.45 -15.36
N MET A 122 -6.86 12.81 -15.63
CA MET A 122 -8.16 13.30 -15.20
C MET A 122 -8.36 13.09 -13.70
N GLU A 123 -9.10 14.00 -13.07
CA GLU A 123 -9.66 13.77 -11.75
C GLU A 123 -10.62 12.57 -11.80
N VAL A 124 -10.52 11.69 -10.79
CA VAL A 124 -11.37 10.51 -10.67
C VAL A 124 -12.25 10.65 -9.44
N LYS A 125 -13.57 10.54 -9.62
CA LYS A 125 -14.54 10.44 -8.54
C LYS A 125 -15.15 9.04 -8.53
N LEU A 126 -14.98 8.32 -7.43
CA LEU A 126 -15.64 7.04 -7.15
C LEU A 126 -16.77 7.31 -6.17
N ASN A 127 -18.02 7.01 -6.55
CA ASN A 127 -19.16 7.09 -5.64
C ASN A 127 -19.29 5.77 -4.89
N ILE A 128 -19.17 5.81 -3.57
CA ILE A 128 -19.20 4.65 -2.69
C ILE A 128 -19.53 5.10 -1.27
N ASP A 129 -20.46 4.43 -0.61
CA ASP A 129 -20.73 4.66 0.82
C ASP A 129 -19.60 4.03 1.66
N LEU A 130 -18.89 4.86 2.40
CA LEU A 130 -17.72 4.46 3.19
C LEU A 130 -18.04 4.30 4.67
N GLY A 131 -19.25 4.69 5.12
CA GLY A 131 -19.63 4.65 6.53
C GLY A 131 -18.76 5.53 7.43
N ILE A 132 -18.23 6.65 6.91
CA ILE A 132 -17.50 7.65 7.68
C ILE A 132 -18.33 8.92 7.82
N GLU A 133 -18.12 9.67 8.90
CA GLU A 133 -18.87 10.92 9.17
C GLU A 133 -18.15 12.13 8.58
N GLU A 134 -16.84 12.23 8.80
CA GLU A 134 -16.06 13.41 8.42
C GLU A 134 -15.16 13.15 7.22
N PRO A 135 -15.04 14.11 6.28
CA PRO A 135 -14.11 13.99 5.17
C PRO A 135 -12.66 14.00 5.64
N PHE A 136 -11.83 13.14 5.05
CA PHE A 136 -10.39 13.12 5.27
C PHE A 136 -9.62 13.31 3.97
N MET A 137 -8.47 13.99 4.04
CA MET A 137 -7.70 14.34 2.85
C MET A 137 -6.22 14.12 3.10
N PHE A 138 -5.55 13.48 2.14
CA PHE A 138 -4.11 13.27 2.18
C PHE A 138 -3.52 13.31 0.77
N ALA A 139 -2.20 13.38 0.69
CA ALA A 139 -1.48 13.23 -0.57
C ALA A 139 -0.50 12.08 -0.50
N VAL A 140 -0.34 11.35 -1.60
CA VAL A 140 0.54 10.18 -1.70
C VAL A 140 1.21 10.16 -3.05
N ASN A 141 2.41 9.59 -3.11
CA ASN A 141 2.99 9.26 -4.40
C ASN A 141 2.18 8.10 -5.01
N PRO A 142 1.56 8.28 -6.18
CA PRO A 142 0.70 7.26 -6.75
C PRO A 142 1.43 5.97 -7.15
N VAL A 143 2.74 6.03 -7.39
CA VAL A 143 3.55 4.84 -7.64
C VAL A 143 3.46 3.88 -6.46
N TYR A 144 3.49 4.41 -5.23
CA TYR A 144 3.52 3.59 -4.02
C TYR A 144 2.19 2.87 -3.83
N VAL A 145 1.07 3.58 -3.98
CA VAL A 145 -0.26 2.99 -3.89
C VAL A 145 -0.50 1.97 -5.00
N ARG A 146 -0.07 2.26 -6.24
CA ARG A 146 -0.14 1.30 -7.35
C ARG A 146 0.61 0.01 -7.02
N ASP A 147 1.81 0.13 -6.46
CA ASP A 147 2.66 -1.01 -6.14
C ASP A 147 2.01 -1.88 -5.04
N VAL A 148 1.40 -1.28 -4.02
CA VAL A 148 0.56 -1.99 -3.03
C VAL A 148 -0.61 -2.71 -3.69
N LEU A 149 -1.36 -2.05 -4.57
CA LEU A 149 -2.53 -2.65 -5.25
C LEU A 149 -2.14 -3.79 -6.19
N MET A 150 -0.97 -3.69 -6.83
CA MET A 150 -0.40 -4.76 -7.65
C MET A 150 -0.03 -5.97 -6.79
N LEU A 151 0.60 -5.75 -5.64
CA LEU A 151 0.90 -6.80 -4.65
C LEU A 151 -0.38 -7.52 -4.19
N LEU A 152 -1.37 -6.78 -3.68
CA LEU A 152 -2.65 -7.33 -3.22
C LEU A 152 -3.36 -8.11 -4.32
N SER A 153 -3.39 -7.56 -5.55
CA SER A 153 -3.99 -8.24 -6.69
C SER A 153 -3.26 -9.52 -7.07
N SER A 154 -1.93 -9.57 -6.97
CA SER A 154 -1.12 -10.74 -7.29
C SER A 154 -1.36 -11.87 -6.28
N LEU A 155 -1.65 -11.50 -5.04
CA LEU A 155 -2.02 -12.42 -3.96
C LEU A 155 -3.48 -12.88 -4.01
N LYS A 156 -4.27 -12.35 -4.97
CA LYS A 156 -5.71 -12.60 -5.13
C LYS A 156 -6.55 -12.08 -3.96
N ILE A 157 -6.07 -11.06 -3.26
CA ILE A 157 -6.80 -10.36 -2.19
C ILE A 157 -7.89 -9.50 -2.84
N LYS A 158 -9.15 -9.75 -2.49
CA LYS A 158 -10.32 -9.08 -3.10
C LYS A 158 -10.58 -7.69 -2.52
N SER A 159 -10.34 -7.53 -1.23
CA SER A 159 -10.54 -6.28 -0.50
C SER A 159 -9.42 -6.07 0.53
N PHE A 160 -9.20 -4.82 0.90
CA PHE A 160 -8.23 -4.43 1.91
C PHE A 160 -8.82 -3.32 2.79
N LYS A 161 -8.30 -3.19 4.00
CA LYS A 161 -8.59 -2.06 4.89
C LYS A 161 -7.55 -0.97 4.64
N LEU A 162 -8.01 0.24 4.39
CA LEU A 162 -7.19 1.45 4.46
C LEU A 162 -7.38 2.06 5.85
N LYS A 163 -6.34 2.02 6.67
CA LYS A 163 -6.30 2.66 7.99
C LYS A 163 -5.56 3.98 7.91
N TYR A 164 -6.09 5.01 8.56
CA TYR A 164 -5.52 6.35 8.59
C TYR A 164 -5.77 7.02 9.95
N THR A 165 -5.07 8.13 10.18
CA THR A 165 -5.20 8.94 11.40
C THR A 165 -5.88 10.26 11.05
N ASP A 166 -6.28 11.05 12.05
CA ASP A 166 -6.78 12.42 11.85
C ASP A 166 -5.72 13.37 11.24
N SER A 167 -4.44 12.99 11.25
CA SER A 167 -3.35 13.76 10.66
C SER A 167 -3.00 13.25 9.26
N ASN A 168 -3.10 14.14 8.27
CA ASN A 168 -2.68 13.89 6.88
C ASN A 168 -1.16 13.76 6.67
N LEU A 169 -0.36 14.05 7.71
CA LEU A 169 1.10 13.88 7.73
C LEU A 169 1.55 12.51 8.25
N ARG A 170 0.61 11.67 8.74
CA ARG A 170 0.92 10.34 9.25
C ARG A 170 0.82 9.29 8.14
N PRO A 171 1.62 8.22 8.20
CA PRO A 171 1.54 7.11 7.24
C PRO A 171 0.15 6.48 7.20
N LEU A 172 -0.22 6.01 6.01
CA LEU A 172 -1.42 5.21 5.78
C LEU A 172 -1.06 3.73 5.86
N MET A 173 -1.95 2.90 6.37
CA MET A 173 -1.76 1.45 6.39
C MET A 173 -2.79 0.75 5.50
N PHE A 174 -2.30 -0.12 4.63
CA PHE A 174 -3.07 -1.06 3.85
C PHE A 174 -2.97 -2.42 4.53
N GLU A 175 -4.08 -2.90 5.08
CA GLU A 175 -4.15 -4.18 5.77
C GLU A 175 -5.04 -5.15 5.00
N ALA A 176 -4.56 -6.37 4.77
CA ALA A 176 -5.37 -7.46 4.25
C ALA A 176 -4.85 -8.80 4.77
N ASP A 177 -5.73 -9.61 5.35
CA ASP A 177 -5.42 -10.92 5.92
C ASP A 177 -4.21 -10.87 6.89
N ASP A 178 -3.11 -11.54 6.54
CA ASP A 178 -1.85 -11.62 7.27
C ASP A 178 -0.81 -10.57 6.85
N ILE A 179 -1.20 -9.57 6.06
CA ILE A 179 -0.32 -8.58 5.43
C ILE A 179 -0.69 -7.17 5.86
N GLN A 180 0.30 -6.41 6.30
CA GLN A 180 0.20 -4.97 6.55
C GLN A 180 1.26 -4.24 5.73
N VAL A 181 0.86 -3.15 5.07
CA VAL A 181 1.74 -2.34 4.24
C VAL A 181 1.57 -0.88 4.57
N VAL A 182 2.66 -0.17 4.85
CA VAL A 182 2.61 1.26 5.22
C VAL A 182 3.14 2.13 4.07
N VAL A 183 2.41 3.21 3.78
CA VAL A 183 2.78 4.20 2.77
C VAL A 183 2.85 5.58 3.44
N ALA A 184 3.99 6.25 3.31
CA ALA A 184 4.15 7.61 3.80
C ALA A 184 3.39 8.62 2.92
N PRO A 185 2.75 9.65 3.51
CA PRO A 185 2.13 10.70 2.74
C PRO A 185 3.18 11.64 2.15
N VAL A 186 2.80 12.31 1.07
CA VAL A 186 3.53 13.46 0.52
C VAL A 186 3.04 14.71 1.23
N ARG A 187 3.97 15.55 1.71
CA ARG A 187 3.61 16.86 2.27
C ARG A 187 3.12 17.77 1.15
N LEU A 188 1.90 18.28 1.31
CA LEU A 188 1.35 19.27 0.41
C LEU A 188 2.05 20.61 0.67
N PRO A 189 2.60 21.29 -0.36
CA PRO A 189 3.06 22.66 -0.19
C PRO A 189 1.85 23.53 0.18
N ASN A 190 1.94 24.25 1.31
CA ASN A 190 0.93 25.16 1.87
C ASN A 190 -0.18 24.53 2.74
N MET A 191 0.07 23.40 3.41
CA MET A 191 -0.71 22.97 4.58
C MET A 191 0.10 23.11 5.87
#